data_AF-A0A091G1E9-F1
#
_entry.id   AF-A0A091G1E9-F1
#
_cell.length_a   1.000
_cell.length_b   1.000
_cell.length_c   1.000
_cell.angle_alpha   90.00
_cell.angle_beta   90.00
_cell.angle_gamma   90.00
#
_symmetry.space_group_name_H-M   'P 1'
#
loop_
_entity.id
_entity.type
_entity.pdbx_description
1 polymer ?
#
loop_
_entity_poly.entity_id
_entity_poly.type
_entity_poly.pdbx_seq_one_letter_code
_entity_poly.pdbx_strand_id
1 'polypeptide(L)'
;ADEQAAPQQDHVRQDKIWREAVEAEQRARKIWYQNWSFLKDYDQMGKKKEQKPLPNYIPLFSSKLPNSTNQTIGSRINTELGRALINMD
;
A
#
# COMPACT_ATOMS: atom_id res chain seq x y z
N ALA A 1 24.85 -4.78 -37.66
CA ALA A 1 24.01 -3.75 -37.03
C ALA A 1 22.58 -4.23 -37.20
N ASP A 2 22.07 -4.98 -36.23
CA ASP A 2 20.69 -5.44 -36.21
C ASP A 2 20.05 -4.84 -34.97
N GLU A 3 19.46 -3.66 -35.19
CA GLU A 3 18.63 -2.97 -34.22
C GLU A 3 17.35 -3.79 -34.05
N GLN A 4 17.31 -4.61 -32.99
CA GLN A 4 16.09 -5.29 -32.59
C GLN A 4 15.05 -4.24 -32.21
N ALA A 5 14.19 -3.89 -33.17
CA ALA A 5 12.97 -3.15 -32.89
C ALA A 5 12.13 -3.98 -31.90
N ALA A 6 12.12 -3.54 -30.64
CA ALA A 6 11.20 -4.07 -29.64
C ALA A 6 9.79 -4.05 -30.23
N PRO A 7 9.01 -5.15 -30.13
CA PRO A 7 7.66 -5.17 -30.67
C PRO A 7 6.91 -4.02 -30.02
N GLN A 8 6.40 -3.07 -30.81
CA GLN A 8 5.55 -2.01 -30.30
C GLN A 8 4.38 -2.70 -29.60
N GLN A 9 4.43 -2.74 -28.28
CA GLN A 9 3.37 -3.32 -27.47
C GLN A 9 2.13 -2.48 -27.76
N ASP A 10 1.13 -3.09 -28.39
CA ASP A 10 -0.13 -2.42 -28.68
C ASP A 10 -0.76 -1.97 -27.36
N HIS A 11 -0.49 -0.72 -27.01
CA HIS A 11 -0.85 -0.10 -25.75
C HIS A 11 -2.37 -0.18 -25.50
N VAL A 12 -3.15 -0.15 -26.59
CA VAL A 12 -4.61 -0.31 -26.58
C VAL A 12 -5.03 -1.74 -26.20
N ARG A 13 -4.30 -2.77 -26.68
CA ARG A 13 -4.57 -4.16 -26.30
C ARG A 13 -4.22 -4.41 -24.84
N GLN A 14 -3.11 -3.87 -24.36
CA GLN A 14 -2.72 -3.95 -22.95
C GLN A 14 -3.71 -3.24 -22.04
N ASP A 15 -4.16 -2.04 -22.43
CA ASP A 15 -5.15 -1.28 -21.67
C ASP A 15 -6.51 -2.00 -21.60
N LYS A 16 -6.92 -2.67 -22.69
CA LYS A 16 -8.11 -3.53 -22.68
C LYS A 16 -7.97 -4.71 -21.71
N ILE A 17 -6.83 -5.41 -21.74
CA ILE A 17 -6.55 -6.53 -20.82
C ILE A 17 -6.55 -6.04 -19.37
N TRP A 18 -5.95 -4.87 -19.11
CA TRP A 18 -5.91 -4.29 -17.78
C TRP A 18 -7.32 -3.96 -17.26
N ARG A 19 -8.17 -3.33 -18.10
CA ARG A 19 -9.56 -3.05 -17.75
C ARG A 19 -10.35 -4.33 -17.42
N GLU A 20 -10.22 -5.37 -18.23
CA GLU A 20 -10.88 -6.66 -17.99
C GLU A 20 -10.42 -7.31 -16.68
N ALA A 21 -9.12 -7.23 -16.36
CA ALA A 21 -8.57 -7.76 -15.11
C ALA A 21 -9.10 -6.99 -13.89
N VAL A 22 -9.12 -5.66 -13.93
CA VAL A 22 -9.66 -4.82 -12.85
C VAL A 22 -11.15 -5.09 -12.63
N GLU A 23 -11.93 -5.24 -13.70
CA GLU A 23 -13.35 -5.59 -13.61
C GLU A 23 -13.57 -6.99 -13.02
N ALA A 24 -12.72 -7.97 -13.37
CA ALA A 24 -12.78 -9.30 -12.80
C ALA A 24 -12.48 -9.29 -11.28
N GLU A 25 -11.49 -8.53 -10.83
CA GLU A 25 -11.18 -8.37 -9.40
C GLU A 25 -12.33 -7.72 -8.64
N GLN A 26 -12.96 -6.66 -9.20
CA GLN A 26 -14.10 -6.01 -8.58
C GLN A 26 -15.29 -6.97 -8.44
N ARG A 27 -15.58 -7.77 -9.47
CA ARG A 27 -16.63 -8.80 -9.43
C ARG A 27 -16.32 -9.87 -8.39
N ALA A 28 -15.09 -10.39 -8.38
CA ALA A 28 -14.66 -11.39 -7.41
C ALA A 28 -14.78 -10.85 -5.97
N ARG A 29 -14.38 -9.58 -5.73
CA ARG A 29 -14.55 -8.92 -4.44
C ARG A 29 -16.02 -8.82 -4.03
N LYS A 30 -16.91 -8.47 -4.95
CA LYS A 30 -18.35 -8.37 -4.69
C LYS A 30 -18.95 -9.73 -4.32
N ILE A 31 -18.65 -10.77 -5.10
CA ILE A 31 -19.06 -12.15 -4.82
C ILE A 31 -18.49 -12.59 -3.47
N TRP A 32 -17.23 -12.28 -3.20
CA TRP A 32 -16.59 -12.67 -1.96
C TRP A 32 -17.24 -12.00 -0.75
N TYR A 33 -17.56 -10.72 -0.87
CA TYR A 33 -18.28 -10.01 0.17
C TYR A 33 -19.69 -10.57 0.38
N GLN A 34 -20.43 -10.87 -0.68
CA GLN A 34 -21.78 -11.44 -0.55
C GLN A 34 -21.77 -12.83 0.10
N ASN A 35 -20.83 -13.68 -0.30
CA ASN A 35 -20.83 -15.09 0.11
C ASN A 35 -19.99 -15.38 1.35
N TRP A 36 -18.92 -14.64 1.60
CA TRP A 36 -17.95 -14.94 2.66
C TRP A 36 -17.65 -13.76 3.60
N SER A 37 -18.27 -12.58 3.42
CA SER A 37 -18.02 -11.46 4.35
C SER A 37 -18.30 -11.81 5.81
N PHE A 38 -19.24 -12.72 6.07
CA PHE A 38 -19.58 -13.14 7.42
C PHE A 38 -18.39 -13.76 8.16
N LEU A 39 -17.44 -14.41 7.47
CA LEU A 39 -16.28 -15.04 8.10
C LEU A 39 -15.42 -14.03 8.89
N LYS A 40 -15.43 -12.75 8.51
CA LYS A 40 -14.69 -11.70 9.25
C LYS A 40 -15.29 -11.43 10.64
N ASP A 41 -16.59 -11.71 10.80
CA ASP A 41 -17.38 -11.39 11.98
C ASP A 41 -17.42 -12.54 12.99
N TYR A 42 -16.81 -13.70 12.68
CA TYR A 42 -16.75 -14.85 13.59
C TYR A 42 -15.32 -15.20 14.00
N ASP A 43 -15.17 -15.69 15.23
CA ASP A 43 -13.93 -16.20 15.77
C ASP A 43 -13.71 -17.67 15.34
N GLN A 44 -12.51 -18.22 15.57
CA GLN A 44 -12.17 -19.62 15.24
C GLN A 44 -13.14 -20.62 15.90
N MET A 45 -13.72 -20.25 17.04
CA MET A 45 -14.73 -21.03 17.76
C MET A 45 -16.17 -20.79 17.26
N GLY A 46 -16.37 -20.07 16.15
CA GLY A 46 -17.69 -19.77 15.58
C GLY A 46 -18.51 -18.74 16.36
N LYS A 47 -17.91 -18.06 17.35
CA LYS A 47 -18.59 -17.01 18.12
C LYS A 47 -18.51 -15.68 17.40
N LYS A 48 -19.60 -14.88 17.44
CA LYS A 48 -19.62 -13.54 16.86
C LYS A 48 -18.57 -12.66 17.56
N LYS A 49 -17.64 -12.11 16.79
CA LYS A 49 -16.61 -11.18 17.26
C LYS A 49 -17.27 -9.84 17.55
N GLU A 50 -16.93 -9.27 18.70
CA GLU A 50 -17.28 -7.87 18.98
C GLU A 50 -16.50 -6.97 18.01
N GLN A 51 -17.22 -6.16 17.25
CA GLN A 51 -16.61 -5.18 16.36
C GLN A 51 -15.98 -4.09 17.20
N LYS A 52 -14.65 -4.07 17.27
CA LYS A 52 -13.93 -2.96 17.87
C LYS A 52 -14.20 -1.71 17.04
N PRO A 53 -14.59 -0.58 17.66
CA PRO A 53 -14.79 0.66 16.92
C PRO A 53 -13.48 1.03 16.22
N LEU A 54 -13.61 1.55 14.99
CA LEU A 54 -12.46 2.09 14.28
C LEU A 54 -11.85 3.22 15.13
N PRO A 55 -10.52 3.29 15.27
CA PRO A 55 -9.90 4.43 15.92
C PRO A 55 -10.27 5.71 15.18
N ASN A 56 -10.73 6.74 15.90
CA ASN A 56 -11.07 8.05 15.32
C ASN A 56 -9.87 8.70 14.61
N TYR A 57 -8.66 8.39 15.08
CA TYR A 57 -7.43 8.92 14.53
C TYR A 57 -6.32 7.88 14.70
N ILE A 58 -5.65 7.56 13.60
CA ILE A 58 -4.41 6.79 13.59
C ILE A 58 -3.32 7.79 13.20
N PRO A 59 -2.39 8.14 14.09
CA PRO A 59 -1.33 9.07 13.75
C PRO A 59 -0.48 8.48 12.62
N LEU A 60 -0.17 9.29 11.61
CA LEU A 60 0.71 8.89 10.50
C LEU A 60 2.11 8.51 11.01
N PHE A 61 2.54 9.13 12.11
CA PHE A 61 3.82 8.88 12.74
C PHE A 61 3.62 8.32 14.15
N SER A 62 4.38 7.27 14.47
CA SER A 62 4.40 6.75 15.84
C SER A 62 5.07 7.74 16.78
N SER A 63 4.47 7.98 17.94
CA SER A 63 5.10 8.76 19.02
C SER A 63 6.12 7.94 19.81
N LYS A 64 6.07 6.61 19.71
CA LYS A 64 6.93 5.68 20.46
C LYS A 64 8.12 5.19 19.66
N LEU A 65 7.99 5.12 18.33
CA LEU A 65 9.01 4.55 17.45
C LEU A 65 9.39 5.58 16.39
N PRO A 66 10.69 5.82 16.14
CA PRO A 66 11.12 6.68 15.05
C PRO A 66 10.69 6.09 13.71
N ASN A 67 10.24 6.95 12.80
CA ASN A 67 9.86 6.53 11.44
C ASN A 67 11.11 6.13 10.65
N SER A 68 11.25 4.83 10.35
CA SER A 68 12.34 4.28 9.54
C SER A 68 12.01 4.14 8.05
N THR A 69 10.80 4.53 7.60
CA THR A 69 10.35 4.37 6.21
C THR A 69 11.25 5.11 5.21
N ASN A 70 11.97 6.14 5.65
CA ASN A 70 12.94 6.84 4.81
C ASN A 70 14.29 6.12 4.67
N GLN A 71 14.43 4.88 5.17
CA GLN A 71 15.69 4.11 5.27
C GLN A 71 16.86 4.90 5.90
N THR A 72 16.56 6.05 6.50
CA THR A 72 17.55 6.98 7.02
C THR A 72 17.70 6.69 8.49
N ILE A 73 18.63 5.79 8.81
CA ILE A 73 18.92 5.36 10.17
C ILE A 73 20.24 6.02 10.59
N GLY A 74 20.23 6.80 11.67
CA GLY A 74 21.44 7.42 12.24
C GLY A 74 21.50 8.95 12.14
N SER A 75 22.65 9.52 12.52
CA SER A 75 22.87 10.96 12.61
C SER A 75 22.91 11.63 11.23
N ARG A 76 22.05 12.64 11.02
CA ARG A 76 21.96 13.38 9.75
C ARG A 76 22.92 14.57 9.65
N ILE A 77 23.83 14.76 10.61
CA ILE A 77 24.79 15.89 10.63
C ILE A 77 25.68 15.95 9.37
N ASN A 78 25.96 14.80 8.75
CA ASN A 78 26.77 14.71 7.54
C ASN A 78 25.96 14.95 6.24
N THR A 79 24.64 15.01 6.32
CA THR A 79 23.78 15.35 5.17
C THR A 79 23.79 16.86 4.92
N GLU A 80 23.54 17.28 3.68
CA GLU A 80 23.53 18.71 3.29
C GLU A 80 22.60 19.55 4.18
N LEU A 81 21.41 19.03 4.47
CA LEU A 81 20.45 19.66 5.40
C LEU A 81 21.02 19.77 6.82
N GLY A 82 21.68 18.73 7.32
CA GLY A 82 22.29 18.74 8.65
C GLY A 82 23.42 19.76 8.77
N ARG A 83 24.26 19.86 7.74
CA ARG A 83 25.33 20.88 7.66
C ARG A 83 24.75 22.30 7.60
N ALA A 84 23.68 22.49 6.82
CA ALA A 84 23.01 23.77 6.72
C ALA A 84 22.44 24.22 8.07
N LEU A 85 21.83 23.31 8.84
CA LEU A 85 21.30 23.60 10.18
C LEU A 85 22.40 23.92 11.21
N ILE A 86 23.55 23.25 11.16
CA ILE A 86 24.70 23.55 12.03
C ILE A 86 25.24 24.96 11.76
N ASN A 87 25.23 25.40 10.50
CA ASN A 87 25.69 26.73 10.12
C ASN A 87 24.68 27.86 10.41
N MET A 88 23.49 27.52 10.92
CA MET A 88 22.43 28.49 11.28
C MET A 88 22.42 28.87 12.76
N ASP A 89 23.21 28.18 13.60
CA ASP A 89 23.42 28.47 15.03
C ASP A 89 24.60 29.46 15.21
#